data_AF-A0A2V8JS13-F1
#
_entry.id   AF-A0A2V8JS13-F1
#
_cell.length_a   1.000
_cell.length_b   1.000
_cell.length_c   1.000
_cell.angle_alpha   90.00
_cell.angle_beta   90.00
_cell.angle_gamma   90.00
#
_symmetry.space_group_name_H-M   'P 1'
#
loop_
_entity.id
_entity.type
_entity.pdbx_description
1 polymer ?
#
loop_
_entity_poly.entity_id
_entity_poly.type
_entity_poly.pdbx_seq_one_letter_code
_entity_poly.pdbx_strand_id
1 'polypeptide(L)'
;MENVDVLTIAAHSDDIELTCAGTLIKMIDKGYSVGILDLTQGEMGTRGTPEIRAKEAEAARAMIGARFRVRMNLGDSRLTASVENRTARPRPLDTRPVTRQASNN
;
A
#
# COMPACT_ATOMS: atom_id res chain seq x y z
N MET A 1 9.13 -3.25 -13.81
CA MET A 1 8.36 -2.21 -13.09
C MET A 1 6.89 -2.57 -13.28
N GLU A 2 6.13 -2.74 -12.22
CA GLU A 2 4.70 -3.04 -12.36
C GLU A 2 3.90 -1.79 -12.05
N ASN A 3 3.44 -1.12 -13.11
CA ASN A 3 2.39 -0.13 -12.96
C ASN A 3 1.12 -0.82 -12.47
N VAL A 4 0.41 -0.15 -11.58
CA VAL A 4 -0.92 -0.55 -11.12
C VAL A 4 -1.94 0.48 -11.55
N ASP A 5 -3.14 0.02 -11.88
CA ASP A 5 -4.27 0.89 -12.20
C ASP A 5 -4.85 1.54 -10.93
N VAL A 6 -4.73 0.85 -9.79
CA VAL A 6 -5.20 1.31 -8.49
C VAL A 6 -4.08 1.16 -7.46
N LEU A 7 -3.75 2.25 -6.78
CA LEU A 7 -2.88 2.25 -5.60
C LEU A 7 -3.71 2.63 -4.37
N THR A 8 -3.64 1.80 -3.34
CA THR A 8 -4.21 2.10 -2.03
C THR A 8 -3.14 2.51 -1.05
N ILE A 9 -3.45 3.50 -0.22
CA ILE A 9 -2.54 4.06 0.78
C ILE A 9 -3.27 4.12 2.11
N ALA A 10 -2.68 3.56 3.16
CA ALA A 10 -3.20 3.67 4.52
C ALA A 10 -2.09 3.83 5.56
N ALA A 11 -2.45 4.19 6.79
CA ALA A 11 -1.47 4.47 7.83
C ALA A 11 -0.80 3.20 8.33
N HIS A 12 -1.59 2.15 8.63
CA HIS A 12 -1.10 0.91 9.23
C HIS A 12 -1.53 -0.32 8.42
N SER A 13 -0.83 -1.43 8.68
CA SER A 13 -1.13 -2.71 8.06
C SER A 13 -2.35 -3.37 8.71
N ASP A 14 -3.52 -3.17 8.12
CA ASP A 14 -4.84 -3.80 8.37
C ASP A 14 -5.99 -2.81 8.04
N ASP A 15 -5.69 -1.51 8.06
CA ASP A 15 -6.60 -0.44 7.68
C ASP A 15 -7.28 -0.69 6.33
N ILE A 16 -6.55 -1.19 5.34
CA ILE A 16 -7.04 -1.44 3.97
C ILE A 16 -7.98 -2.63 3.94
N GLU A 17 -7.63 -3.69 4.67
CA GLU A 17 -8.44 -4.87 4.84
C GLU A 17 -9.79 -4.55 5.47
N LEU A 18 -9.78 -3.69 6.49
CA LEU A 18 -10.97 -3.27 7.21
C LEU A 18 -11.86 -2.35 6.39
N THR A 19 -11.28 -1.44 5.61
CA THR A 19 -12.02 -0.36 4.96
C THR A 19 -12.41 -0.65 3.52
N CYS A 20 -11.58 -1.37 2.75
CA CYS A 20 -11.76 -1.42 1.30
C CYS A 20 -11.30 -2.70 0.59
N ALA A 21 -10.93 -3.78 1.28
CA ALA A 21 -10.54 -5.05 0.63
C ALA A 21 -11.57 -5.56 -0.40
N GLY A 22 -12.86 -5.53 -0.08
CA GLY A 22 -13.91 -5.95 -1.01
C GLY A 22 -13.96 -5.13 -2.31
N THR A 23 -13.64 -3.84 -2.22
CA THR A 23 -13.52 -2.98 -3.41
C THR A 23 -12.31 -3.37 -4.25
N LEU A 24 -11.17 -3.67 -3.62
CA LEU A 24 -9.95 -4.07 -4.34
C LEU A 24 -10.14 -5.40 -5.06
N ILE A 25 -10.74 -6.39 -4.40
CA ILE A 25 -11.07 -7.68 -5.00
C ILE A 25 -11.99 -7.46 -6.22
N LYS A 26 -13.04 -6.63 -6.08
CA LYS A 26 -13.94 -6.31 -7.19
C LYS A 26 -13.25 -5.59 -8.36
N MET A 27 -12.23 -4.79 -8.10
CA MET A 27 -11.43 -4.15 -9.16
C MET A 27 -10.54 -5.17 -9.86
N ILE A 28 -9.94 -6.10 -9.11
CA ILE A 28 -9.16 -7.21 -9.67
C ILE A 28 -10.05 -8.13 -10.52
N ASP A 29 -11.26 -8.45 -10.07
CA ASP A 29 -12.25 -9.25 -10.83
C ASP A 29 -12.63 -8.58 -12.16
N LYS A 30 -12.56 -7.24 -12.22
CA LYS A 30 -12.76 -6.45 -13.45
C LYS A 30 -11.51 -6.34 -14.33
N GLY A 31 -10.41 -6.96 -13.93
CA GLY A 31 -9.14 -6.98 -14.65
C GLY A 31 -8.18 -5.83 -14.33
N TYR A 32 -8.47 -5.00 -13.31
CA TYR A 32 -7.55 -3.95 -12.90
C TYR A 32 -6.39 -4.50 -12.07
N SER A 33 -5.22 -3.92 -12.26
CA SER A 33 -4.05 -4.18 -11.41
C SER A 33 -4.08 -3.29 -10.16
N VAL A 34 -3.83 -3.88 -8.99
CA VAL A 34 -3.90 -3.20 -7.69
C VAL A 34 -2.57 -3.32 -6.93
N GLY A 35 -2.17 -2.24 -6.26
CA GLY A 35 -1.06 -2.19 -5.31
C GLY A 35 -1.47 -1.62 -3.95
N ILE A 36 -0.72 -2.00 -2.91
CA ILE A 36 -0.96 -1.60 -1.52
C ILE A 36 0.28 -0.90 -0.95
N LEU A 37 0.07 0.21 -0.25
CA LEU A 37 1.10 0.98 0.45
C LEU A 37 0.66 1.32 1.88
N ASP A 38 1.36 0.78 2.87
CA ASP A 38 1.21 1.18 4.27
C ASP A 38 2.29 2.22 4.61
N LEU A 39 1.92 3.33 5.25
CA LEU A 39 2.84 4.43 5.56
C LEU A 39 3.74 4.14 6.78
N THR A 40 3.30 3.25 7.65
CA THR A 40 4.01 2.86 8.88
C THR A 40 4.06 1.34 9.01
N GLN A 41 4.79 0.84 10.01
CA GLN A 41 4.81 -0.60 10.30
C GLN A 41 3.82 -1.00 11.39
N GLY A 42 3.08 -0.05 11.97
CA GLY A 42 2.18 -0.29 13.10
C GLY A 42 2.93 -0.67 14.38
N GLU A 43 4.18 -0.22 14.54
CA GLU A 43 5.07 -0.63 15.62
C GLU A 43 4.63 -0.19 17.02
N MET A 44 3.78 0.83 17.15
CA MET A 44 3.22 1.31 18.42
C MET A 44 1.88 0.65 18.75
N GLY A 45 1.21 0.04 17.78
CA GLY A 45 -0.14 -0.50 17.93
C GLY A 45 -0.24 -1.94 18.46
N THR A 46 0.85 -2.64 18.74
CA THR A 46 0.79 -4.11 18.71
C THR A 46 1.01 -4.84 20.04
N ARG A 47 0.08 -5.77 20.28
CA ARG A 47 0.39 -7.12 20.75
C ARG A 47 0.96 -7.91 19.57
N GLY A 48 2.21 -8.34 19.63
CA GLY A 48 2.88 -9.10 18.55
C GLY A 48 4.31 -8.62 18.28
N THR A 49 4.92 -9.09 17.20
CA THR A 49 6.25 -8.67 16.75
C THR A 49 6.19 -8.12 15.32
N PRO A 50 7.15 -7.26 14.90
CA PRO A 50 7.22 -6.75 13.53
C PRO A 50 7.23 -7.85 12.45
N GLU A 51 7.83 -9.00 12.75
CA GLU A 51 7.91 -10.16 11.85
C GLU A 51 6.54 -10.82 11.67
N ILE A 52 5.76 -10.92 12.74
CA ILE A 52 4.39 -11.47 12.67
C ILE A 52 3.52 -10.54 11.83
N ARG A 53 3.57 -9.22 12.11
CA ARG A 53 2.86 -8.20 11.33
C ARG A 53 3.23 -8.24 9.85
N ALA A 54 4.51 -8.45 9.52
CA ALA A 54 4.96 -8.61 8.14
C ALA A 54 4.32 -9.81 7.44
N LYS A 55 4.24 -10.94 8.13
CA LYS A 55 3.61 -12.17 7.61
C LYS A 55 2.12 -12.01 7.41
N GLU A 56 1.44 -11.39 8.38
CA GLU A 56 -0.01 -11.09 8.30
C GLU A 56 -0.31 -10.17 7.10
N ALA A 57 0.49 -9.10 6.96
CA ALA A 57 0.35 -8.16 5.86
C ALA A 57 0.55 -8.82 4.47
N GLU A 58 1.52 -9.72 4.37
CA GLU A 58 1.79 -10.46 3.13
C GLU A 58 0.69 -11.49 2.82
N ALA A 59 0.17 -12.18 3.84
CA ALA A 59 -0.96 -13.09 3.67
C ALA A 59 -2.21 -12.34 3.19
N ALA A 60 -2.49 -11.15 3.75
CA ALA A 60 -3.61 -10.32 3.32
C ALA A 60 -3.43 -9.80 1.87
N ARG A 61 -2.21 -9.39 1.49
CA ARG A 61 -1.90 -9.03 0.09
C ARG A 61 -2.24 -10.19 -0.85
N ALA A 62 -1.82 -11.40 -0.51
CA ALA A 62 -2.08 -12.60 -1.30
C ALA A 62 -3.57 -12.92 -1.39
N MET A 63 -4.34 -12.78 -0.30
CA MET A 63 -5.79 -13.00 -0.30
C MET A 63 -6.54 -11.96 -1.14
N ILE A 64 -6.14 -10.69 -1.10
CA ILE A 64 -6.73 -9.64 -1.93
C ILE A 64 -6.36 -9.85 -3.41
N GLY A 65 -5.20 -10.44 -3.70
CA GLY A 65 -4.67 -10.58 -5.06
C GLY A 65 -3.90 -9.35 -5.55
N ALA A 66 -3.47 -8.47 -4.63
CA ALA A 66 -2.69 -7.29 -4.98
C ALA A 66 -1.30 -7.69 -5.48
N ARG A 67 -0.80 -6.99 -6.51
CA ARG A 67 0.51 -7.29 -7.13
C ARG A 67 1.68 -7.10 -6.18
N PHE A 68 1.59 -6.06 -5.35
CA PHE A 68 2.57 -5.79 -4.31
C PHE A 68 1.91 -5.18 -3.09
N ARG A 69 2.61 -5.30 -1.95
CA ARG A 69 2.36 -4.53 -0.74
C ARG A 69 3.70 -4.01 -0.23
N VAL A 70 3.78 -2.70 0.01
CA VAL A 70 4.97 -2.08 0.59
C VAL A 70 4.60 -1.40 1.89
N ARG A 71 5.45 -1.59 2.90
CA ARG A 71 5.34 -0.94 4.20
C ARG A 71 6.49 0.03 4.34
N MET A 72 6.15 1.30 4.52
CA MET A 72 7.10 2.34 4.86
C MET A 72 7.34 2.38 6.36
N ASN A 73 8.24 3.25 6.79
CA ASN A 73 8.53 3.48 8.19
C ASN A 73 8.59 4.99 8.43
N LEU A 74 7.45 5.66 8.26
CA LEU A 74 7.34 7.12 8.47
C LEU A 74 7.09 7.50 9.94
N GLY A 75 7.16 6.53 10.86
CA GLY A 75 6.90 6.70 12.28
C GLY A 75 5.43 6.54 12.64
N ASP A 76 5.08 5.38 13.18
CA ASP A 76 3.75 5.12 13.74
C ASP A 76 3.41 6.13 14.84
N SER A 77 2.14 6.57 14.84
CA SER A 77 1.57 7.56 15.75
C SER A 77 2.27 8.94 15.71
N ARG A 78 3.15 9.16 14.73
CA ARG A 78 3.94 10.39 14.53
C ARG A 78 3.89 10.90 13.10
N LEU A 79 2.99 10.35 12.28
CA LEU A 79 2.73 10.85 10.94
C LEU A 79 2.25 12.31 10.98
N THR A 80 3.01 13.18 10.33
CA THR A 80 2.69 14.60 10.18
C THR A 80 2.66 15.00 8.72
N ALA A 81 1.97 16.10 8.40
CA ALA A 81 1.97 16.71 7.07
C ALA A 81 3.29 17.46 6.78
N SER A 82 4.43 16.80 6.93
CA SER A 82 5.77 17.35 6.66
C SER A 82 6.15 17.25 5.17
N VAL A 83 7.11 18.06 4.74
CA VAL A 83 7.69 17.94 3.38
C VAL A 83 8.45 16.62 3.24
N GLU A 84 9.09 16.17 4.31
CA GLU A 84 9.79 14.89 4.38
C GLU A 84 8.83 13.72 4.07
N ASN A 85 7.70 13.62 4.77
CA ASN A 85 6.72 12.57 4.53
C ASN A 85 6.08 12.65 3.14
N ARG A 86 5.91 13.85 2.59
CA ARG A 86 5.38 14.06 1.23
C ARG A 86 6.35 13.65 0.13
N THR A 87 7.65 13.72 0.38
CA THR A 87 8.70 13.40 -0.61
C THR A 87 9.32 12.03 -0.39
N ALA A 88 8.97 11.36 0.71
CA ALA A 88 9.38 10.00 1.01
C ALA A 88 8.93 9.05 -0.09
N ARG A 89 9.87 8.20 -0.55
CA ARG A 89 9.60 7.20 -1.58
C ARG A 89 9.54 5.82 -0.95
N PRO A 90 8.48 5.04 -1.20
CA PRO A 90 8.44 3.66 -0.73
C PRO A 90 9.55 2.87 -1.41
N ARG A 91 10.44 2.22 -0.68
CA ARG A 91 11.39 1.28 -1.28
C ARG A 91 10.77 -0.11 -1.26
N PRO A 92 10.79 -0.88 -2.36
CA PRO A 92 11.53 -0.66 -3.62
C PRO A 92 10.75 0.08 -4.75
N LEU A 93 9.63 0.74 -4.44
CA LEU A 93 8.77 1.41 -5.42
C LEU A 93 9.34 2.77 -5.87
N ASP A 94 9.93 2.81 -7.07
CA ASP A 94 10.18 4.08 -7.77
C ASP A 94 8.86 4.63 -8.34
N THR A 95 8.11 5.42 -7.56
CA THR A 95 6.80 5.97 -7.96
C THR A 95 6.94 7.17 -8.89
N ARG A 96 7.68 7.06 -10.00
CA ARG A 96 7.66 8.10 -11.04
C ARG A 96 6.24 8.23 -11.56
N PRO A 97 5.67 9.45 -11.63
CA PRO A 97 4.35 9.64 -12.21
C PRO A 97 4.39 9.17 -13.66
N VAL A 98 3.58 8.15 -13.99
CA VAL A 98 3.36 7.74 -15.37
C VAL A 98 2.44 8.79 -15.96
N THR A 99 3.00 9.76 -16.67
CA THR A 99 2.22 10.58 -17.59
C THR A 99 1.67 9.64 -18.66
N ARG A 100 0.40 9.23 -18.56
CA ARG A 100 -0.30 8.66 -19.71
C ARG A 100 -0.24 9.73 -20.80
N GLN A 101 0.55 9.52 -21.85
CA GLN A 101 0.29 10.19 -23.11
C GLN A 101 -1.14 9.83 -23.49
N ALA A 102 -1.99 10.85 -23.63
CA ALA A 102 -3.33 10.67 -24.16
C ALA A 102 -3.19 9.95 -25.50
N SER A 103 -3.58 8.68 -25.54
CA SER A 103 -3.78 7.97 -26.79
C SER A 103 -4.97 8.63 -27.46
N ASN A 104 -4.69 9.58 -28.34
CA ASN A 104 -5.67 10.09 -29.28
C ASN A 104 -6.13 8.90 -30.12
N ASN A 105 -7.39 8.50 -29.92
CA ASN A 105 -8.13 7.62 -30.80
C ASN A 105 -9.37 8.38 -31.25
#